data_AF-A0A7J5V846-F1
#
_entry.id   AF-A0A7J5V846-F1
#
_cell.length_a   1.000
_cell.length_b   1.000
_cell.length_c   1.000
_cell.angle_alpha   90.00
_cell.angle_beta   90.00
_cell.angle_gamma   90.00
#
_symmetry.space_group_name_H-M   'P 1'
#
loop_
_entity.id
_entity.type
_entity.pdbx_description
1 polymer ?
#
loop_
_entity_poly.entity_id
_entity_poly.type
_entity_poly.pdbx_seq_one_letter_code
_entity_poly.pdbx_strand_id
1 'polypeptide(L)'
;MADLIPVIFPKKIATTEINSPDFEAGFDEKNVVGGFPNNYFMCSICEGLPRHPVFLDKCGHLFCEMCMKQHFKINSKLNAPFLTIRAATCPTCKTEFTLGDVLVFDCFQTWAKAIYKTIQVSCPFDCEYKGNPFEVDHHQVFECPLRRIQCPNEGCGEIQPAYMMEADHFPQCPCLRIYCTACKLPVLASERITHDCKSRMNDAIQSTINFALYH
;
A
#
# COMPACT_ATOMS: atom_id res chain seq x y z
N MET A 1 20.10 38.13 -1.27
CA MET A 1 18.93 37.25 -1.00
C MET A 1 19.37 35.85 -1.39
N ALA A 2 19.53 34.95 -0.43
CA ALA A 2 19.93 33.57 -0.74
C ALA A 2 18.68 32.83 -1.24
N ASP A 3 18.70 32.41 -2.50
CA ASP A 3 17.62 31.64 -3.10
C ASP A 3 17.33 30.40 -2.23
N LEU A 4 16.12 30.35 -1.69
CA LEU A 4 15.61 29.16 -1.02
C LEU A 4 15.42 28.11 -2.11
N ILE A 5 16.27 27.09 -2.11
CA ILE A 5 16.02 25.89 -2.93
C ILE A 5 14.68 25.34 -2.44
N PRO A 6 13.65 25.24 -3.31
CA PRO A 6 12.37 24.69 -2.90
C PRO A 6 12.58 23.26 -2.45
N VAL A 7 12.16 22.95 -1.22
CA VAL A 7 12.17 21.58 -0.73
C VAL A 7 11.08 20.84 -1.49
N ILE A 8 11.49 19.89 -2.33
CA ILE A 8 10.55 19.04 -3.07
C ILE A 8 10.23 17.86 -2.17
N PHE A 9 9.00 17.84 -1.65
CA PHE A 9 8.51 16.71 -0.89
C PHE A 9 8.09 15.56 -1.82
N PRO A 10 8.22 14.30 -1.37
CA PRO A 10 7.84 13.16 -2.18
C PRO A 10 6.32 13.15 -2.37
N LYS A 11 5.86 13.18 -3.62
CA LYS A 11 4.43 13.28 -3.97
C LYS A 11 3.67 11.95 -3.99
N LYS A 12 4.32 10.84 -3.61
CA LYS A 12 3.77 9.47 -3.69
C LYS A 12 4.16 8.62 -2.49
N ILE A 13 4.06 9.18 -1.30
CA ILE A 13 4.22 8.40 -0.07
C ILE A 13 2.98 7.52 0.07
N ALA A 14 3.22 6.22 0.20
CA ALA A 14 2.18 5.23 0.35
C ALA A 14 1.51 5.37 1.72
N THR A 15 0.22 5.02 1.81
CA THR A 15 -0.49 5.00 3.09
C THR A 15 0.16 4.06 4.11
N THR A 16 0.06 4.39 5.39
CA THR A 16 0.48 3.50 6.50
C THR A 16 -0.49 2.34 6.70
N GLU A 17 -1.64 2.37 6.04
CA GLU A 17 -2.77 1.46 6.28
C GLU A 17 -2.84 0.30 5.29
N ILE A 18 -1.83 0.10 4.43
CA ILE A 18 -1.82 -0.94 3.38
C ILE A 18 -2.08 -2.35 3.94
N ASN A 19 -1.63 -2.62 5.16
CA ASN A 19 -1.81 -3.92 5.84
C ASN A 19 -2.96 -3.89 6.87
N SER A 20 -3.86 -2.90 6.79
CA SER A 20 -5.05 -2.87 7.64
C SER A 20 -6.14 -3.78 7.07
N PRO A 21 -7.02 -4.33 7.91
CA PRO A 21 -8.15 -5.15 7.45
C PRO A 21 -8.98 -4.49 6.35
N ASP A 22 -9.11 -3.16 6.38
CA ASP A 22 -9.90 -2.36 5.45
C ASP A 22 -9.29 -2.33 4.02
N PHE A 23 -7.98 -2.56 3.90
CA PHE A 23 -7.27 -2.71 2.62
C PHE A 23 -7.15 -4.16 2.16
N GLU A 24 -7.22 -5.11 3.08
CA GLU A 24 -7.10 -6.54 2.76
C GLU A 24 -8.45 -7.17 2.37
N ALA A 25 -9.56 -6.63 2.88
CA ALA A 25 -10.90 -7.07 2.56
C ALA A 25 -11.45 -6.44 1.26
N GLY A 26 -12.54 -7.00 0.75
CA GLY A 26 -13.27 -6.40 -0.38
C GLY A 26 -13.88 -5.05 -0.02
N PHE A 27 -14.27 -4.27 -1.03
CA PHE A 27 -15.00 -3.01 -0.80
C PHE A 27 -16.39 -3.29 -0.23
N ASP A 28 -16.77 -2.56 0.81
CA ASP A 28 -18.11 -2.59 1.38
C ASP A 28 -19.16 -2.14 0.36
N GLU A 29 -20.40 -2.63 0.52
CA GLU A 29 -21.52 -2.25 -0.35
C GLU A 29 -21.74 -0.74 -0.43
N LYS A 30 -21.59 -0.03 0.70
CA LYS A 30 -21.72 1.43 0.78
C LYS A 30 -20.77 2.17 -0.17
N ASN A 31 -19.65 1.54 -0.52
CA ASN A 31 -18.66 2.12 -1.41
C ASN A 31 -18.95 1.79 -2.88
N VAL A 32 -19.81 0.82 -3.20
CA VAL A 32 -20.14 0.48 -4.58
C VAL A 32 -21.24 1.40 -5.10
N VAL A 33 -20.92 2.16 -6.15
CA VAL A 33 -21.84 3.14 -6.75
C VAL A 33 -22.99 2.41 -7.43
N GLY A 34 -24.21 2.62 -6.94
CA GLY A 34 -25.40 1.94 -7.43
C GLY A 34 -25.68 0.59 -6.74
N GLY A 35 -24.92 0.26 -5.68
CA GLY A 35 -25.02 -1.02 -4.98
C GLY A 35 -24.38 -2.17 -5.76
N PHE A 36 -24.44 -3.39 -5.22
CA PHE A 36 -23.92 -4.55 -5.94
C PHE A 36 -24.81 -4.89 -7.14
N PRO A 37 -24.25 -5.01 -8.36
CA PRO A 37 -25.04 -5.37 -9.53
C PRO A 37 -25.65 -6.77 -9.42
N ASN A 38 -25.00 -7.67 -8.67
CA ASN A 38 -25.49 -8.99 -8.26
C ASN A 38 -24.50 -9.65 -7.26
N ASN A 39 -24.92 -10.75 -6.62
CA ASN A 39 -24.08 -11.51 -5.69
C ASN A 39 -22.94 -12.29 -6.39
N TYR A 40 -22.88 -12.33 -7.73
CA TYR A 40 -21.81 -13.05 -8.46
C TYR A 40 -20.46 -12.33 -8.39
N PHE A 41 -20.45 -11.03 -8.09
CA PHE A 41 -19.23 -10.24 -7.93
C PHE A 41 -18.81 -10.07 -6.47
N MET A 42 -19.39 -10.83 -5.53
CA MET A 42 -19.08 -10.68 -4.12
C MET A 42 -18.12 -11.78 -3.64
N CYS A 43 -17.16 -11.42 -2.80
CA CYS A 43 -16.36 -12.38 -2.08
C CYS A 43 -17.21 -13.03 -0.99
N SER A 44 -17.37 -14.35 -0.99
CA SER A 44 -18.17 -15.03 0.05
C SER A 44 -17.43 -15.18 1.40
N ILE A 45 -16.24 -14.58 1.57
CA ILE A 45 -15.49 -14.59 2.83
C ILE A 45 -15.70 -13.26 3.57
N CYS A 46 -15.46 -12.14 2.89
CA CYS A 46 -15.60 -10.80 3.47
C CYS A 46 -16.92 -10.10 3.11
N GLU A 47 -17.76 -10.73 2.29
CA GLU A 47 -19.06 -10.21 1.84
C GLU A 47 -18.97 -8.86 1.09
N GLY A 48 -17.80 -8.53 0.53
CA GLY A 48 -17.55 -7.29 -0.22
C GLY A 48 -17.20 -7.53 -1.68
N LEU A 49 -17.10 -6.44 -2.46
CA LEU A 49 -16.58 -6.48 -3.83
C LEU A 49 -15.07 -6.77 -3.79
N PRO A 50 -14.56 -7.85 -4.40
CA PRO A 50 -13.18 -8.29 -4.24
C PRO A 50 -12.11 -7.25 -4.56
N ARG A 51 -11.19 -7.00 -3.62
CA ARG A 51 -9.91 -6.37 -3.96
C ARG A 51 -8.99 -7.43 -4.56
N HIS A 52 -8.34 -7.08 -5.67
CA HIS A 52 -7.47 -7.99 -6.42
C HIS A 52 -8.17 -9.34 -6.65
N PRO A 53 -9.26 -9.36 -7.43
CA PRO A 53 -10.12 -10.54 -7.54
C PRO A 53 -9.36 -11.78 -8.01
N VAL A 54 -9.67 -12.91 -7.39
CA VAL A 54 -9.22 -14.25 -7.81
C VAL A 54 -10.42 -15.16 -8.08
N PHE A 55 -10.31 -15.99 -9.11
CA PHE A 55 -11.29 -17.01 -9.45
C PHE A 55 -10.75 -18.40 -9.12
N LEU A 56 -11.62 -19.29 -8.65
CA LEU A 56 -11.32 -20.72 -8.63
C LEU A 56 -11.74 -21.36 -9.96
N ASP A 57 -10.80 -21.81 -10.76
CA ASP A 57 -11.04 -22.37 -12.11
C ASP A 57 -12.04 -23.54 -12.06
N LYS A 58 -11.94 -24.38 -11.03
CA LYS A 58 -12.78 -25.56 -10.86
C LYS A 58 -14.26 -25.29 -10.59
N CYS A 59 -14.61 -24.13 -10.02
CA CYS A 59 -15.99 -23.87 -9.60
C CYS A 59 -16.50 -22.46 -9.90
N GLY A 60 -15.68 -21.58 -10.47
CA GLY A 60 -16.06 -20.24 -10.90
C GLY A 60 -16.37 -19.24 -9.78
N HIS A 61 -16.08 -19.55 -8.52
CA HIS A 61 -16.34 -18.63 -7.41
C HIS A 61 -15.23 -17.56 -7.29
N LEU A 62 -15.64 -16.34 -6.96
CA LEU A 62 -14.80 -15.14 -6.90
C LEU A 62 -14.49 -14.74 -5.46
N PHE A 63 -13.25 -14.33 -5.19
CA PHE A 63 -12.80 -13.92 -3.86
C PHE A 63 -11.78 -12.79 -3.93
N CYS A 64 -11.54 -12.08 -2.82
CA CYS A 64 -10.35 -11.25 -2.67
C CYS A 64 -9.11 -12.14 -2.62
N GLU A 65 -8.00 -11.70 -3.22
CA GLU A 65 -6.73 -12.43 -3.15
C GLU A 65 -6.31 -12.72 -1.71
N MET A 66 -6.39 -11.71 -0.82
CA MET A 66 -6.00 -11.84 0.58
C MET A 66 -6.92 -12.78 1.37
N CYS A 67 -8.24 -12.68 1.19
CA CYS A 67 -9.19 -13.61 1.80
C CYS A 67 -8.89 -15.06 1.38
N MET A 68 -8.59 -15.29 0.10
CA MET A 68 -8.27 -16.62 -0.40
C MET A 68 -6.93 -17.14 0.15
N LYS A 69 -5.88 -16.30 0.20
CA LYS A 69 -4.59 -16.65 0.82
C LYS A 69 -4.75 -17.05 2.28
N GLN A 70 -5.52 -16.27 3.05
CA GLN A 70 -5.78 -16.56 4.46
C GLN A 70 -6.61 -17.84 4.64
N HIS A 71 -7.66 -18.02 3.82
CA HIS A 71 -8.46 -19.25 3.82
C HIS A 71 -7.61 -20.48 3.53
N PHE A 72 -6.76 -20.41 2.50
CA PHE A 72 -5.86 -21.50 2.14
C PHE A 72 -4.85 -21.78 3.26
N LYS A 73 -4.28 -20.74 3.88
CA LYS A 73 -3.39 -20.90 5.04
C LYS A 73 -4.07 -21.62 6.19
N ILE A 74 -5.30 -21.24 6.56
CA ILE A 74 -6.02 -21.83 7.70
C ILE A 74 -6.52 -23.24 7.41
N ASN A 75 -7.05 -23.48 6.20
CA ASN A 75 -7.78 -24.71 5.87
C ASN A 75 -6.94 -25.75 5.10
N SER A 76 -5.78 -25.38 4.59
CA SER A 76 -4.79 -26.39 4.24
C SER A 76 -4.38 -27.10 5.54
N LYS A 77 -4.47 -28.43 5.58
CA LYS A 77 -4.19 -29.26 6.77
C LYS A 77 -2.74 -29.07 7.22
N LEU A 78 -2.39 -28.00 7.94
CA LEU A 78 -1.02 -27.51 8.17
C LEU A 78 -0.10 -28.42 9.02
N ASN A 79 -0.57 -29.56 9.53
CA ASN A 79 0.23 -30.43 10.40
C ASN A 79 0.97 -31.58 9.69
N ALA A 80 1.10 -31.56 8.37
CA ALA A 80 1.83 -32.60 7.63
C ALA A 80 3.04 -32.05 6.85
N PRO A 81 4.09 -32.88 6.64
CA PRO A 81 5.38 -32.46 6.08
C PRO A 81 5.30 -31.89 4.64
N PHE A 82 6.33 -31.11 4.31
CA PHE A 82 6.51 -30.12 3.23
C PHE A 82 6.23 -30.56 1.76
N LEU A 83 5.90 -31.82 1.48
CA LEU A 83 5.97 -32.41 0.14
C LEU A 83 4.62 -32.82 -0.49
N THR A 84 3.49 -32.48 0.13
CA THR A 84 2.16 -32.78 -0.44
C THR A 84 1.45 -31.49 -0.85
N ILE A 85 1.16 -31.34 -2.14
CA ILE A 85 0.24 -30.31 -2.67
C ILE A 85 -1.09 -30.52 -1.94
N ARG A 86 -1.47 -29.61 -1.04
CA ARG A 86 -2.69 -29.76 -0.24
C ARG A 86 -3.86 -29.09 -0.94
N ALA A 87 -4.92 -29.87 -1.14
CA ALA A 87 -6.21 -29.34 -1.53
C ALA A 87 -6.86 -28.63 -0.34
N ALA A 88 -7.48 -27.48 -0.60
CA ALA A 88 -8.44 -26.81 0.26
C ALA A 88 -9.84 -26.93 -0.35
N THR A 89 -10.89 -26.58 0.39
CA THR A 89 -12.26 -26.58 -0.12
C THR A 89 -12.73 -25.15 -0.36
N CYS A 90 -13.40 -24.90 -1.48
CA CYS A 90 -13.97 -23.60 -1.81
C CYS A 90 -14.90 -23.16 -0.67
N PRO A 91 -14.75 -21.93 -0.12
CA PRO A 91 -15.63 -21.43 0.94
C PRO A 91 -17.12 -21.50 0.59
N THR A 92 -17.47 -21.25 -0.67
CA THR A 92 -18.85 -21.16 -1.17
C THR A 92 -19.48 -22.52 -1.44
N CYS A 93 -18.86 -23.35 -2.29
CA CYS A 93 -19.46 -24.60 -2.77
C CYS A 93 -18.77 -25.89 -2.28
N LYS A 94 -17.72 -25.75 -1.46
CA LYS A 94 -16.91 -26.84 -0.91
C LYS A 94 -16.15 -27.70 -1.92
N THR A 95 -16.16 -27.37 -3.21
CA THR A 95 -15.32 -28.01 -4.24
C THR A 95 -13.85 -27.97 -3.84
N GLU A 96 -13.16 -29.11 -3.94
CA GLU A 96 -11.74 -29.21 -3.65
C GLU A 96 -10.89 -28.50 -4.73
N PHE A 97 -9.89 -27.75 -4.29
CA PHE A 97 -8.99 -27.00 -5.16
C PHE A 97 -7.57 -26.93 -4.56
N THR A 98 -6.58 -26.71 -5.41
CA THR A 98 -5.17 -26.51 -5.08
C THR A 98 -4.76 -25.09 -5.46
N LEU A 99 -3.57 -24.65 -5.05
CA LEU A 99 -3.09 -23.31 -5.40
C LEU A 99 -3.02 -23.07 -6.93
N GLY A 100 -2.76 -24.13 -7.71
CA GLY A 100 -2.76 -24.05 -9.19
C GLY A 100 -4.14 -23.84 -9.81
N ASP A 101 -5.21 -24.07 -9.05
CA ASP A 101 -6.59 -23.82 -9.50
C ASP A 101 -7.05 -22.37 -9.23
N VAL A 102 -6.19 -21.53 -8.62
CA VAL A 102 -6.49 -20.13 -8.32
C VAL A 102 -5.99 -19.25 -9.48
N LEU A 103 -6.92 -18.65 -10.21
CA LEU A 103 -6.63 -17.70 -11.28
C LEU A 103 -6.66 -16.28 -10.72
N VAL A 104 -5.58 -15.52 -10.93
CA VAL A 104 -5.54 -14.08 -10.64
C VAL A 104 -6.24 -13.27 -11.73
N PHE A 105 -6.60 -12.02 -11.44
CA PHE A 105 -7.32 -11.14 -12.38
C PHE A 105 -6.70 -11.11 -13.79
N ASP A 106 -5.37 -11.12 -13.91
CA ASP A 106 -4.68 -11.10 -15.20
C ASP A 106 -4.90 -12.35 -16.05
N CYS A 107 -5.33 -13.46 -15.45
CA CYS A 107 -5.72 -14.68 -16.15
C CYS A 107 -7.20 -14.70 -16.56
N PHE A 108 -7.99 -13.71 -16.15
CA PHE A 108 -9.43 -13.69 -16.45
C PHE A 108 -9.68 -13.50 -17.96
N GLN A 109 -10.81 -14.03 -18.42
CA GLN A 109 -11.30 -13.79 -19.77
C GLN A 109 -11.52 -12.28 -20.01
N THR A 110 -11.24 -11.81 -21.23
CA THR A 110 -11.25 -10.37 -21.57
C THR A 110 -12.58 -9.68 -21.24
N TRP A 111 -13.71 -10.34 -21.53
CA TRP A 111 -15.03 -9.78 -21.22
C TRP A 111 -15.26 -9.67 -19.71
N ALA A 112 -14.78 -10.63 -18.91
CA ALA A 112 -14.94 -10.61 -17.46
C ALA A 112 -14.14 -9.45 -16.85
N LYS A 113 -12.90 -9.24 -17.34
CA LYS A 113 -12.09 -8.07 -16.99
C LYS A 113 -12.79 -6.76 -17.34
N ALA A 114 -13.39 -6.71 -18.53
CA ALA A 114 -14.12 -5.52 -19.00
C ALA A 114 -15.31 -5.22 -18.09
N ILE A 115 -16.16 -6.22 -17.78
CA ILE A 115 -17.29 -6.04 -16.86
C ILE A 115 -16.82 -5.59 -15.48
N TYR A 116 -15.80 -6.25 -14.91
CA TYR A 116 -15.29 -5.86 -13.59
C TYR A 116 -14.83 -4.40 -13.53
N LYS A 117 -14.18 -3.92 -14.59
CA LYS A 117 -13.74 -2.52 -14.72
C LYS A 117 -14.88 -1.52 -14.93
N THR A 118 -16.10 -1.96 -15.23
CA THR A 118 -17.27 -1.06 -15.30
C THR A 118 -17.86 -0.75 -13.93
N ILE A 119 -17.57 -1.57 -12.92
CA ILE A 119 -18.05 -1.35 -11.55
C ILE A 119 -17.40 -0.07 -11.02
N GLN A 120 -18.22 0.85 -10.52
CA GLN A 120 -17.74 2.10 -9.95
C GLN A 120 -17.76 2.00 -8.43
N VAL A 121 -16.67 2.43 -7.80
CA VAL A 121 -16.45 2.40 -6.37
C VAL A 121 -16.08 3.81 -5.91
N SER A 122 -16.65 4.24 -4.80
CA SER A 122 -16.30 5.48 -4.10
C SER A 122 -15.19 5.19 -3.10
N CYS A 123 -14.26 6.14 -2.94
CA CYS A 123 -13.16 5.99 -2.00
C CYS A 123 -13.67 5.72 -0.57
N PRO A 124 -13.20 4.65 0.11
CA PRO A 124 -13.54 4.35 1.49
C PRO A 124 -13.12 5.39 2.53
N PHE A 125 -12.21 6.30 2.18
CA PHE A 125 -11.83 7.41 3.05
C PHE A 125 -12.79 8.61 2.96
N ASP A 126 -13.95 8.45 2.33
CA ASP A 126 -14.98 9.47 2.17
C ASP A 126 -14.49 10.75 1.45
N CYS A 127 -13.51 10.62 0.56
CA CYS A 127 -13.20 11.68 -0.39
C CYS A 127 -14.14 11.63 -1.60
N GLU A 128 -14.09 12.65 -2.46
CA GLU A 128 -14.97 12.74 -3.63
C GLU A 128 -14.58 11.80 -4.79
N TYR A 129 -13.46 11.08 -4.68
CA TYR A 129 -12.97 10.22 -5.75
C TYR A 129 -13.84 8.99 -5.97
N LYS A 130 -14.13 8.72 -7.25
CA LYS A 130 -14.81 7.53 -7.72
C LYS A 130 -14.07 6.99 -8.94
N GLY A 131 -13.97 5.67 -9.04
CA GLY A 131 -13.32 5.00 -10.15
C GLY A 131 -13.61 3.51 -10.15
N ASN A 132 -12.97 2.76 -11.04
CA ASN A 132 -13.05 1.30 -10.97
C ASN A 132 -12.26 0.77 -9.75
N PRO A 133 -12.46 -0.49 -9.32
CA PRO A 133 -11.83 -1.03 -8.11
C PRO A 133 -10.31 -0.87 -8.06
N PHE A 134 -9.61 -0.99 -9.20
CA PHE A 134 -8.15 -0.86 -9.26
C PHE A 134 -7.69 0.60 -9.18
N GLU A 135 -8.45 1.50 -9.78
CA GLU A 135 -8.21 2.94 -9.70
C GLU A 135 -8.41 3.45 -8.27
N VAL A 136 -9.46 3.00 -7.59
CA VAL A 136 -9.70 3.34 -6.18
C VAL A 136 -8.61 2.77 -5.28
N ASP A 137 -8.16 1.54 -5.53
CA ASP A 137 -7.04 0.95 -4.77
C ASP A 137 -5.76 1.79 -4.92
N HIS A 138 -5.39 2.14 -6.16
CA HIS A 138 -4.25 3.03 -6.42
C HIS A 138 -4.41 4.39 -5.74
N HIS A 139 -5.61 4.97 -5.86
CA HIS A 139 -5.95 6.24 -5.25
C HIS A 139 -5.76 6.20 -3.73
N GLN A 140 -6.34 5.21 -3.04
CA GLN A 140 -6.24 5.07 -1.59
C GLN A 140 -4.78 4.96 -1.12
N VAL A 141 -3.94 4.24 -1.88
CA VAL A 141 -2.54 4.03 -1.50
C VAL A 141 -1.70 5.29 -1.73
N PHE A 142 -1.87 6.00 -2.84
CA PHE A 142 -0.88 7.00 -3.28
C PHE A 142 -1.42 8.41 -3.49
N GLU A 143 -2.72 8.60 -3.66
CA GLU A 143 -3.27 9.87 -4.17
C GLU A 143 -4.32 10.49 -3.24
N CYS A 144 -5.03 9.69 -2.44
CA CYS A 144 -6.11 10.17 -1.61
C CYS A 144 -5.59 11.19 -0.59
N PRO A 145 -6.10 12.44 -0.55
CA PRO A 145 -5.62 13.44 0.39
C PRO A 145 -5.88 13.01 1.85
N LEU A 146 -6.92 12.21 2.08
CA LEU A 146 -7.33 11.72 3.39
C LEU A 146 -6.58 10.46 3.84
N ARG A 147 -5.76 9.84 2.98
CA ARG A 147 -4.93 8.69 3.38
C ARG A 147 -3.92 9.12 4.45
N ARG A 148 -3.68 8.26 5.44
CA ARG A 148 -2.68 8.52 6.47
C ARG A 148 -1.30 8.11 5.98
N ILE A 149 -0.34 9.02 6.03
CA ILE A 149 1.05 8.75 5.66
C ILE A 149 1.96 8.99 6.86
N GLN A 150 3.05 8.25 6.93
CA GLN A 150 4.11 8.49 7.90
C GLN A 150 5.14 9.46 7.30
N CYS A 151 5.62 10.40 8.11
CA CYS A 151 6.71 11.28 7.70
C CYS A 151 7.94 10.45 7.31
N PRO A 152 8.51 10.64 6.10
CA PRO A 152 9.65 9.87 5.63
C PRO A 152 10.98 10.35 6.23
N ASN A 153 10.98 11.48 6.95
CA ASN A 153 12.18 11.99 7.61
C ASN A 153 12.53 11.10 8.80
N GLU A 154 13.71 10.49 8.73
CA GLU A 154 14.24 9.60 9.76
C GLU A 154 14.19 10.26 11.15
N GLY A 155 13.61 9.56 12.12
CA GLY A 155 13.46 10.02 13.50
C GLY A 155 12.20 10.83 13.80
N CYS A 156 11.42 11.24 12.80
CA CYS A 156 10.18 11.98 13.04
C CYS A 156 9.03 11.06 13.49
N GLY A 157 8.72 10.04 12.68
CA GLY A 157 7.68 9.05 12.99
C GLY A 157 6.24 9.57 12.99
N GLU A 158 6.00 10.85 12.70
CA GLU A 158 4.66 11.45 12.71
C GLU A 158 3.75 10.86 11.62
N ILE A 159 2.47 10.65 11.96
CA ILE A 159 1.47 10.06 11.05
C ILE A 159 0.24 10.97 10.99
N GLN A 160 -0.06 11.50 9.80
CA GLN A 160 -1.17 12.43 9.56
C GLN A 160 -1.81 12.17 8.17
N PRO A 161 -3.01 12.70 7.89
CA PRO A 161 -3.55 12.76 6.54
C PRO A 161 -2.57 13.43 5.57
N ALA A 162 -2.48 12.93 4.35
CA ALA A 162 -1.52 13.42 3.35
C ALA A 162 -1.62 14.94 3.10
N TYR A 163 -2.84 15.50 3.07
CA TYR A 163 -3.02 16.95 2.88
C TYR A 163 -2.43 17.78 4.02
N MET A 164 -2.59 17.34 5.28
CA MET A 164 -2.00 18.02 6.45
C MET A 164 -0.49 17.86 6.46
N MET A 165 -0.01 16.66 6.10
CA MET A 165 1.41 16.37 6.04
C MET A 165 2.12 17.30 5.05
N GLU A 166 1.53 17.51 3.87
CA GLU A 166 2.08 18.38 2.82
C GLU A 166 1.97 19.87 3.15
N ALA A 167 0.84 20.32 3.69
CA ALA A 167 0.59 21.73 3.97
C ALA A 167 1.32 22.24 5.23
N ASP A 168 1.34 21.43 6.29
CA ASP A 168 1.71 21.91 7.62
C ASP A 168 2.99 21.24 8.15
N HIS A 169 3.04 19.91 8.13
CA HIS A 169 4.14 19.17 8.77
C HIS A 169 5.45 19.25 7.99
N PHE A 170 5.44 18.89 6.70
CA PHE A 170 6.64 18.80 5.87
C PHE A 170 7.52 20.07 5.86
N PRO A 171 6.97 21.29 5.71
CA PRO A 171 7.75 22.52 5.78
C PRO A 171 8.40 22.78 7.14
N GLN A 172 7.85 22.18 8.21
CA GLN A 172 8.22 22.46 9.60
C GLN A 172 8.85 21.25 10.29
N CYS A 173 9.05 20.14 9.58
CA CYS A 173 9.49 18.89 10.18
C CYS A 173 10.87 19.08 10.84
N PRO A 174 11.00 18.83 12.16
CA PRO A 174 12.27 19.03 12.87
C PRO A 174 13.37 18.07 12.39
N CYS A 175 12.99 16.96 11.77
CA CYS A 175 13.90 15.95 11.22
C CYS A 175 14.21 16.17 9.74
N LEU A 176 13.71 17.25 9.12
CA LEU A 176 13.98 17.54 7.71
C LEU A 176 15.47 17.74 7.48
N ARG A 177 16.06 16.87 6.65
CA ARG A 177 17.47 16.99 6.22
C ARG A 177 17.56 17.62 4.83
N ILE A 178 18.46 18.58 4.69
CA ILE A 178 18.78 19.26 3.42
C ILE A 178 20.28 19.23 3.16
N TYR A 179 20.71 19.37 1.92
CA TYR A 179 22.12 19.44 1.59
C TYR A 179 22.68 20.85 1.80
N CYS A 180 23.75 20.97 2.58
CA CYS A 180 24.48 22.22 2.70
C CYS A 180 25.12 22.60 1.34
N THR A 181 24.99 23.86 0.94
CA THR A 181 25.54 24.34 -0.34
C THR A 181 27.06 24.39 -0.35
N ALA A 182 27.70 24.54 0.80
CA ALA A 182 29.16 24.59 0.94
C ALA A 182 29.78 23.20 1.05
N CYS A 183 29.45 22.42 2.09
CA CYS A 183 30.08 21.12 2.33
C CYS A 183 29.41 19.94 1.59
N LYS A 184 28.24 20.15 0.96
CA LYS A 184 27.46 19.10 0.27
C LYS A 184 27.05 17.92 1.15
N LEU A 185 27.07 18.08 2.47
CA LEU A 185 26.60 17.07 3.43
C LEU A 185 25.15 17.34 3.88
N PRO A 186 24.37 16.30 4.21
CA PRO A 186 22.98 16.44 4.66
C PRO A 186 22.93 16.98 6.10
N VAL A 187 22.42 18.19 6.33
CA VAL A 187 22.23 18.85 7.64
C VAL A 187 20.76 18.93 8.01
N LEU A 188 20.42 19.11 9.29
CA LEU A 188 19.05 19.50 9.65
C LEU A 188 18.73 20.88 9.04
N ALA A 189 17.49 21.07 8.58
CA ALA A 189 17.05 22.33 7.99
C ALA A 189 17.20 23.50 8.97
N SER A 190 16.94 23.28 10.26
CA SER A 190 17.15 24.24 11.34
C SER A 190 18.62 24.63 11.57
N GLU A 191 19.56 23.74 11.23
CA GLU A 191 21.01 23.93 11.42
C GLU A 191 21.71 24.47 10.17
N ARG A 192 20.97 24.79 9.11
CA ARG A 192 21.52 25.16 7.80
C ARG A 192 22.60 26.23 7.86
N ILE A 193 22.43 27.22 8.74
CA ILE A 193 23.34 28.37 8.87
C ILE A 193 24.36 28.17 10.01
N THR A 194 24.01 27.37 11.01
CA THR A 194 24.77 27.26 12.27
C THR A 194 25.73 26.07 12.31
N HIS A 195 25.60 25.09 11.41
CA HIS A 195 26.47 23.93 11.42
C HIS A 195 27.92 24.27 11.00
N ASP A 196 28.89 23.57 11.60
CA ASP A 196 30.29 23.64 11.19
C ASP A 196 30.55 22.67 10.03
N CYS A 197 30.74 23.21 8.83
CA CYS A 197 31.08 22.45 7.63
C CYS A 197 32.35 21.60 7.80
N LYS A 198 33.36 22.10 8.53
CA LYS A 198 34.65 21.44 8.69
C LYS A 198 34.52 20.25 9.63
N SER A 199 33.88 20.44 10.79
CA SER A 199 33.63 19.34 11.73
C SER A 199 32.87 18.20 11.05
N ARG A 200 31.76 18.52 10.36
CA ARG A 200 30.93 17.49 9.72
C ARG A 200 31.66 16.73 8.60
N MET A 201 32.51 17.41 7.83
CA MET A 201 33.32 16.75 6.82
C MET A 201 34.30 15.76 7.45
N ASN A 202 34.96 16.16 8.53
CA ASN A 202 35.86 15.26 9.27
C ASN A 202 35.09 14.05 9.82
N ASP A 203 33.92 14.25 10.41
CA ASP A 203 33.08 13.17 10.94
C ASP A 203 32.69 12.17 9.85
N ALA A 204 32.24 12.66 8.69
CA ALA A 204 31.87 11.81 7.56
C ALA A 204 33.05 10.96 7.03
N ILE A 205 34.25 11.55 6.94
CA ILE A 205 35.48 10.84 6.54
C ILE A 205 35.80 9.75 7.56
N GLN A 206 35.78 10.05 8.86
CA GLN A 206 36.10 9.10 9.91
C GLN A 206 35.09 7.94 9.96
N SER A 207 33.79 8.21 9.81
CA SER A 207 32.77 7.15 9.71
C SER A 207 33.02 6.21 8.54
N THR A 208 33.47 6.75 7.39
CA THR A 208 33.77 5.94 6.19
C THR A 208 35.02 5.07 6.41
N ILE A 209 36.08 5.63 7.01
CA ILE A 209 37.30 4.89 7.35
C ILE A 209 36.97 3.74 8.31
N ASN A 210 36.20 4.01 9.36
CA ASN A 210 35.80 3.00 10.32
C ASN A 210 34.99 1.89 9.65
N PHE A 211 34.01 2.24 8.80
CA PHE A 211 33.24 1.23 8.06
C PHE A 211 34.13 0.31 7.22
N ALA A 212 35.15 0.84 6.55
CA ALA A 212 36.06 0.07 5.71
C ALA A 212 37.09 -0.79 6.50
N LEU A 213 37.28 -0.53 7.79
CA LEU A 213 38.19 -1.31 8.65
C LEU A 213 37.47 -2.47 9.36
N TYR A 214 36.15 -2.41 9.49
CA TYR A 214 35.33 -3.41 10.18
C TYR A 214 34.52 -4.31 9.22
N HIS A 215 34.69 -4.14 7.91
CA HIS A 215 34.13 -4.96 6.85
C HIS A 215 35.22 -5.35 5.85
#